data_AF-A0A940LF54-F1
#
_entry.id   AF-A0A940LF54-F1
#
_cell.length_a   1.000
_cell.length_b   1.000
_cell.length_c   1.000
_cell.angle_alpha   90.00
_cell.angle_beta   90.00
_cell.angle_gamma   90.00
#
_symmetry.space_group_name_H-M   'P 1'
#
loop_
_entity.id
_entity.type
_entity.pdbx_description
1 polymer ?
#
loop_
_entity_poly.entity_id
_entity_poly.type
_entity_poly.pdbx_seq_one_letter_code
_entity_poly.pdbx_strand_id
1 'polypeptide(L)'
;KGENYYNFIKKELLNYISKEYSTASFRIAAGLSQGADYVNYTLRNNPSLFNSYLIFSTEYPIKYTPDFSSYTANIKDSISYFIAIANDIDERMKFANQLFDSLKTSPYIRIKKEYFANAVHGYSILYALPDALLFTFEDYNTVRRKLPGETLFSYYNSALKEKKEKFGNINFHAFINRILDYSDMKDLSVADINRFIDSVYFLKESMDIDLFNIGYVLRTKGFYQSAIKAYQMQILKKQNTGKTLMDEVSVYIQLFKTYDLAGKPDEALRVLLDGYEKTKLKDETLLYYIGYYYIDKHIDIKKGIEILLSMENEKHTVSVHFIKPRDEVYVKIATGYWELKNKKHAKLYVNKALDINPKNETALKLKASIK
;
A
#
# COMPACT_ATOMS: atom_id res chain seq x y z
N LYS A 1 -36.91 17.63 -24.64
CA LYS A 1 -35.47 17.42 -24.97
C LYS A 1 -34.66 16.94 -23.76
N GLY A 2 -34.64 17.66 -22.63
CA GLY A 2 -33.93 17.22 -21.41
C GLY A 2 -34.41 15.88 -20.85
N GLU A 3 -35.72 15.64 -20.80
CA GLU A 3 -36.28 14.34 -20.37
C GLU A 3 -35.91 13.19 -21.32
N ASN A 4 -35.88 13.44 -22.64
CA ASN A 4 -35.42 12.44 -23.61
C ASN A 4 -33.94 12.12 -23.40
N TYR A 5 -33.11 13.13 -23.14
CA TYR A 5 -31.70 12.92 -22.80
C TYR A 5 -31.55 12.13 -21.49
N TYR A 6 -32.38 12.39 -20.49
CA TYR A 6 -32.39 11.65 -19.22
C TYR A 6 -32.78 10.18 -19.44
N ASN A 7 -33.81 9.92 -20.25
CA ASN A 7 -34.20 8.57 -20.64
C ASN A 7 -33.10 7.87 -21.44
N PHE A 8 -32.45 8.56 -22.36
CA PHE A 8 -31.29 8.04 -23.11
C PHE A 8 -30.16 7.62 -22.16
N ILE A 9 -29.74 8.50 -21.23
CA ILE A 9 -28.69 8.16 -20.26
C ILE A 9 -29.06 6.91 -19.46
N LYS A 10 -30.28 6.89 -18.90
CA LYS A 10 -30.74 5.81 -18.02
C LYS A 10 -30.96 4.47 -18.74
N LYS A 11 -31.59 4.48 -19.91
CA LYS A 11 -32.10 3.27 -20.57
C LYS A 11 -31.18 2.76 -21.68
N GLU A 12 -30.36 3.63 -22.26
CA GLU A 12 -29.53 3.29 -23.42
C GLU A 12 -28.05 3.37 -23.05
N LEU A 13 -27.53 4.55 -22.70
CA LEU A 13 -26.08 4.76 -22.53
C LEU A 13 -25.49 3.89 -21.41
N LEU A 14 -26.06 3.95 -20.20
CA LEU A 14 -25.54 3.16 -19.07
C LEU A 14 -25.63 1.65 -19.33
N ASN A 15 -26.72 1.21 -19.98
CA ASN A 15 -26.91 -0.19 -20.35
C ASN A 15 -25.89 -0.64 -21.41
N TYR A 16 -25.60 0.20 -22.41
CA TYR A 16 -24.58 -0.07 -23.41
C TYR A 16 -23.20 -0.19 -22.74
N ILE A 17 -22.80 0.81 -21.93
CA ILE A 17 -21.49 0.80 -21.25
C ILE A 17 -21.32 -0.43 -20.37
N SER A 18 -22.34 -0.80 -19.58
CA SER A 18 -22.25 -1.98 -18.70
C SER A 18 -22.26 -3.31 -19.45
N LYS A 19 -22.72 -3.37 -20.71
CA LYS A 19 -22.62 -4.56 -21.57
C LYS A 19 -21.27 -4.67 -22.25
N GLU A 20 -20.73 -3.56 -22.74
CA GLU A 20 -19.47 -3.53 -23.49
C GLU A 20 -18.23 -3.57 -22.58
N TYR A 21 -18.34 -3.05 -21.35
CA TYR A 21 -17.21 -2.91 -20.44
C TYR A 21 -17.54 -3.46 -19.03
N SER A 22 -16.55 -4.08 -18.39
CA SER A 22 -16.61 -4.37 -16.94
C SER A 22 -16.59 -3.05 -16.18
N THR A 23 -17.76 -2.64 -15.68
CA THR A 23 -17.95 -1.41 -14.92
C THR A 23 -18.25 -1.71 -13.47
N ALA A 24 -17.71 -0.89 -12.56
CA ALA A 24 -18.09 -0.90 -11.16
C ALA A 24 -19.50 -0.31 -10.99
N SER A 25 -20.11 -0.56 -9.83
CA SER A 25 -21.41 0.04 -9.49
C SER A 25 -21.31 1.54 -9.21
N PHE A 26 -20.12 2.03 -8.82
CA PHE A 26 -19.89 3.43 -8.50
C PHE A 26 -19.81 4.30 -9.75
N ARG A 27 -20.80 5.19 -9.93
CA ARG A 27 -20.91 6.10 -11.07
C ARG A 27 -20.84 7.56 -10.62
N ILE A 28 -20.16 8.39 -11.40
CA ILE A 28 -20.02 9.83 -11.16
C ILE A 28 -20.74 10.59 -12.27
N ALA A 29 -21.58 11.56 -11.91
CA ALA A 29 -22.10 12.55 -12.83
C ALA A 29 -21.41 13.89 -12.58
N ALA A 30 -20.89 14.51 -13.64
CA ALA A 30 -20.19 15.77 -13.57
C ALA A 30 -20.75 16.75 -14.60
N GLY A 31 -20.93 18.01 -14.21
CA GLY A 31 -21.50 19.01 -15.09
C GLY A 31 -20.97 20.42 -14.80
N LEU A 32 -20.82 21.20 -15.86
CA LEU A 32 -20.47 22.62 -15.82
C LEU A 32 -21.67 23.46 -16.27
N SER A 33 -21.93 24.59 -15.62
CA SER A 33 -22.98 25.54 -16.04
C SER A 33 -24.35 24.87 -16.10
N GLN A 34 -25.06 24.95 -17.24
CA GLN A 34 -26.33 24.25 -17.50
C GLN A 34 -26.21 22.73 -17.39
N GLY A 35 -25.04 22.17 -17.72
CA GLY A 35 -24.77 20.75 -17.51
C GLY A 35 -24.78 20.40 -16.02
N ALA A 36 -24.34 21.30 -15.15
CA ALA A 36 -24.36 21.10 -13.71
C ALA A 36 -25.80 21.12 -13.15
N ASP A 37 -26.66 22.04 -13.64
CA ASP A 37 -28.10 22.02 -13.33
C ASP A 37 -28.74 20.70 -13.78
N TYR A 38 -28.41 20.24 -14.99
CA TYR A 38 -28.92 18.96 -15.49
C TYR A 38 -28.45 17.77 -14.63
N VAL A 39 -27.20 17.75 -14.18
CA VAL A 39 -26.70 16.73 -13.24
C VAL A 39 -27.45 16.81 -11.90
N ASN A 40 -27.74 18.00 -11.41
CA ASN A 40 -28.58 18.16 -10.22
C ASN A 40 -30.04 17.69 -10.45
N TYR A 41 -30.57 17.85 -11.67
CA TYR A 41 -31.86 17.31 -12.05
C TYR A 41 -31.88 15.77 -11.98
N THR A 42 -30.81 15.08 -12.40
CA THR A 42 -30.79 13.61 -12.34
C THR A 42 -30.80 13.10 -10.91
N LEU A 43 -30.10 13.76 -9.97
CA LEU A 43 -30.16 13.46 -8.53
C LEU A 43 -31.60 13.49 -8.02
N ARG A 44 -32.33 14.58 -8.31
CA ARG A 44 -33.69 14.79 -7.78
C ARG A 44 -34.70 13.78 -8.31
N ASN A 45 -34.54 13.34 -9.55
CA ASN A 45 -35.49 12.45 -10.21
C ASN A 45 -35.17 10.97 -10.00
N ASN A 46 -33.89 10.61 -9.80
CA ASN A 46 -33.46 9.23 -9.57
C ASN A 46 -32.13 9.21 -8.82
N PRO A 47 -32.15 9.39 -7.49
CA PRO A 47 -30.95 9.50 -6.67
C PRO A 47 -29.97 8.33 -6.86
N SER A 48 -30.50 7.12 -7.07
CA SER A 48 -29.74 5.87 -7.25
C SER A 48 -29.02 5.76 -8.59
N LEU A 49 -29.19 6.72 -9.51
CA LEU A 49 -28.57 6.66 -10.84
C LEU A 49 -27.04 6.84 -10.78
N PHE A 50 -26.57 7.71 -9.88
CA PHE A 50 -25.16 8.00 -9.65
C PHE A 50 -24.85 8.06 -8.16
N ASN A 51 -23.60 7.78 -7.80
CA ASN A 51 -23.12 7.76 -6.42
C ASN A 51 -22.41 9.08 -6.03
N SER A 52 -21.86 9.79 -7.01
CA SER A 52 -21.23 11.10 -6.81
C SER A 52 -21.67 12.10 -7.86
N TYR A 53 -21.91 13.33 -7.43
CA TYR A 53 -22.35 14.45 -8.27
C TYR A 53 -21.35 15.61 -8.13
N LEU A 54 -20.70 15.98 -9.22
CA LEU A 54 -19.70 17.05 -9.27
C LEU A 54 -20.28 18.24 -10.03
N ILE A 55 -20.56 19.30 -9.29
CA ILE A 55 -21.29 20.48 -9.77
C ILE A 55 -20.30 21.63 -9.91
N PHE A 56 -20.01 22.04 -11.14
CA PHE A 56 -19.09 23.12 -11.44
C PHE A 56 -19.86 24.34 -11.96
N SER A 57 -19.71 25.49 -11.28
CA SER A 57 -20.32 26.77 -11.68
C SER A 57 -21.77 26.65 -12.15
N THR A 58 -22.64 26.07 -11.31
CA THR A 58 -24.02 25.74 -11.70
C THR A 58 -24.84 26.98 -12.07
N GLU A 59 -25.65 26.84 -13.11
CA GLU A 59 -26.58 27.88 -13.55
C GLU A 59 -27.94 27.72 -12.89
N TYR A 60 -28.60 28.84 -12.56
CA TYR A 60 -29.97 28.82 -12.08
C TYR A 60 -30.89 28.27 -13.18
N PRO A 61 -31.86 27.40 -12.86
CA PRO A 61 -32.63 26.75 -13.91
C PRO A 61 -33.56 27.72 -14.64
N ILE A 62 -33.52 27.68 -15.98
CA ILE A 62 -34.27 28.63 -16.83
C ILE A 62 -35.75 28.27 -16.94
N LYS A 63 -36.09 26.98 -16.80
CA LYS A 63 -37.42 26.43 -17.15
C LYS A 63 -38.26 25.99 -15.95
N TYR A 64 -37.70 26.06 -14.73
CA TYR A 64 -38.41 25.69 -13.51
C TYR A 64 -37.83 26.47 -12.33
N THR A 65 -38.63 26.59 -11.26
CA THR A 65 -38.14 27.14 -9.99
C THR A 65 -37.74 25.98 -9.08
N PRO A 66 -36.48 25.94 -8.58
CA PRO A 66 -36.04 25.05 -7.53
C PRO A 66 -36.97 25.04 -6.31
N ASP A 67 -37.54 23.88 -5.98
CA ASP A 67 -38.14 23.65 -4.67
C ASP A 67 -37.14 22.92 -3.76
N PHE A 68 -36.32 23.70 -3.06
CA PHE A 68 -35.28 23.17 -2.18
C PHE A 68 -35.80 22.34 -1.02
N SER A 69 -37.09 22.42 -0.67
CA SER A 69 -37.67 21.65 0.43
C SER A 69 -37.85 20.17 0.10
N SER A 70 -38.02 19.82 -1.18
CA SER A 70 -38.24 18.45 -1.65
C SER A 70 -36.98 17.75 -2.15
N TYR A 71 -35.85 18.47 -2.27
CA TYR A 71 -34.62 17.97 -2.91
C TYR A 71 -34.06 16.70 -2.26
N THR A 72 -34.27 16.53 -0.95
CA THR A 72 -33.73 15.42 -0.19
C THR A 72 -34.75 14.33 0.13
N ALA A 73 -36.04 14.55 -0.13
CA ALA A 73 -37.14 13.70 0.34
C ALA A 73 -37.02 12.24 -0.13
N ASN A 74 -36.59 12.04 -1.38
CA ASN A 74 -36.48 10.73 -2.02
C ASN A 74 -35.07 10.12 -1.95
N ILE A 75 -34.09 10.83 -1.36
CA ILE A 75 -32.71 10.34 -1.28
C ILE A 75 -32.60 9.39 -0.10
N LYS A 76 -32.27 8.13 -0.39
CA LYS A 76 -32.04 7.05 0.60
C LYS A 76 -30.66 6.41 0.47
N ASP A 77 -30.01 6.59 -0.66
CA ASP A 77 -28.66 6.09 -0.92
C ASP A 77 -27.61 7.05 -0.40
N SER A 78 -26.46 6.52 0.03
CA SER A 78 -25.29 7.32 0.38
C SER A 78 -24.71 7.99 -0.86
N ILE A 79 -24.79 9.32 -0.92
CA ILE A 79 -24.37 10.14 -2.07
C ILE A 79 -23.25 11.09 -1.66
N SER A 80 -22.25 11.23 -2.53
CA SER A 80 -21.26 12.31 -2.44
C SER A 80 -21.65 13.46 -3.36
N TYR A 81 -21.58 14.70 -2.87
CA TYR A 81 -21.97 15.88 -3.64
C TYR A 81 -20.93 16.98 -3.49
N PHE A 82 -20.32 17.42 -4.59
CA PHE A 82 -19.29 18.45 -4.59
C PHE A 82 -19.78 19.67 -5.38
N ILE A 83 -19.69 20.86 -4.77
CA ILE A 83 -20.07 22.13 -5.39
C ILE A 83 -18.84 23.03 -5.51
N ALA A 84 -18.41 23.28 -6.74
CA ALA A 84 -17.40 24.27 -7.06
C ALA A 84 -18.06 25.60 -7.46
N ILE A 85 -17.72 26.66 -6.73
CA ILE A 85 -18.12 28.03 -7.03
C ILE A 85 -16.91 28.74 -7.62
N ALA A 86 -17.03 29.28 -8.82
CA ALA A 86 -16.02 30.13 -9.43
C ALA A 86 -16.30 31.61 -9.12
N ASN A 87 -15.33 32.47 -9.42
CA ASN A 87 -15.59 33.90 -9.54
C ASN A 87 -16.52 34.13 -10.74
N ASP A 88 -17.80 34.34 -10.46
CA ASP A 88 -18.90 34.29 -11.43
C ASP A 88 -19.94 35.34 -11.07
N ILE A 89 -21.01 35.45 -11.86
CA ILE A 89 -22.11 36.37 -11.55
C ILE A 89 -22.81 35.98 -10.24
N ASP A 90 -23.31 36.99 -9.52
CA ASP A 90 -23.97 36.84 -8.23
C ASP A 90 -25.08 35.79 -8.22
N GLU A 91 -25.87 35.69 -9.28
CA GLU A 91 -26.97 34.74 -9.39
C GLU A 91 -26.50 33.29 -9.28
N ARG A 92 -25.42 32.92 -9.98
CA ARG A 92 -24.87 31.55 -9.96
C ARG A 92 -24.24 31.23 -8.60
N MET A 93 -23.51 32.19 -8.02
CA MET A 93 -22.94 32.03 -6.69
C MET A 93 -24.04 31.86 -5.63
N LYS A 94 -25.12 32.66 -5.70
CA LYS A 94 -26.29 32.53 -4.81
C LYS A 94 -26.97 31.17 -4.98
N PHE A 95 -27.21 30.74 -6.21
CA PHE A 95 -27.85 29.44 -6.47
C PHE A 95 -27.03 28.26 -5.93
N ALA A 96 -25.71 28.26 -6.15
CA ALA A 96 -24.82 27.24 -5.60
C ALA A 96 -24.85 27.18 -4.05
N ASN A 97 -24.96 28.35 -3.40
CA ASN A 97 -25.09 28.43 -1.95
C ASN A 97 -26.44 27.88 -1.45
N GLN A 98 -27.56 28.22 -2.11
CA GLN A 98 -28.88 27.70 -1.77
C GLN A 98 -28.94 26.17 -1.93
N LEU A 99 -28.33 25.65 -3.00
CA LEU A 99 -28.22 24.23 -3.26
C LEU A 99 -27.45 23.50 -2.15
N PHE A 100 -26.32 24.07 -1.72
CA PHE A 100 -25.56 23.55 -0.58
C PHE A 100 -26.40 23.53 0.70
N ASP A 101 -27.07 24.64 1.00
CA ASP A 101 -27.86 24.79 2.23
C ASP A 101 -29.05 23.83 2.28
N SER A 102 -29.65 23.52 1.14
CA SER A 102 -30.71 22.52 1.00
C SER A 102 -30.17 21.10 1.24
N LEU A 103 -29.13 20.70 0.49
CA LEU A 103 -28.67 19.31 0.45
C LEU A 103 -27.95 18.88 1.73
N LYS A 104 -27.27 19.80 2.44
CA LYS A 104 -26.55 19.50 3.69
C LYS A 104 -27.45 19.03 4.83
N THR A 105 -28.77 19.19 4.70
CA THR A 105 -29.75 18.74 5.69
C THR A 105 -30.03 17.23 5.63
N SER A 106 -29.63 16.56 4.54
CA SER A 106 -29.82 15.12 4.37
C SER A 106 -28.74 14.30 5.08
N PRO A 107 -29.10 13.28 5.90
CA PRO A 107 -28.12 12.37 6.50
C PRO A 107 -27.48 11.43 5.46
N TYR A 108 -28.04 11.34 4.26
CA TYR A 108 -27.58 10.46 3.20
C TYR A 108 -26.60 11.16 2.23
N ILE A 109 -26.42 12.47 2.35
CA ILE A 109 -25.56 13.25 1.47
C ILE A 109 -24.34 13.72 2.23
N ARG A 110 -23.17 13.22 1.83
CA ARG A 110 -21.89 13.85 2.18
C ARG A 110 -21.64 14.95 1.16
N ILE A 111 -21.64 16.21 1.62
CA ILE A 111 -21.53 17.38 0.74
C ILE A 111 -20.31 18.24 1.07
N LYS A 112 -19.62 18.73 0.04
CA LYS A 112 -18.57 19.75 0.14
C LYS A 112 -18.84 20.88 -0.84
N LYS A 113 -18.62 22.12 -0.40
CA LYS A 113 -18.68 23.33 -1.22
C LYS A 113 -17.37 24.08 -1.09
N GLU A 114 -16.84 24.56 -2.21
CA GLU A 114 -15.55 25.23 -2.25
C GLU A 114 -15.57 26.38 -3.27
N TYR A 115 -14.96 27.51 -2.90
CA TYR A 115 -14.87 28.70 -3.74
C TYR A 115 -13.47 28.83 -4.34
N PHE A 116 -13.40 28.85 -5.65
CA PHE A 116 -12.17 28.95 -6.43
C PHE A 116 -12.06 30.37 -6.99
N ALA A 117 -11.49 31.29 -6.21
CA ALA A 117 -11.41 32.71 -6.54
C ALA A 117 -10.68 33.02 -7.87
N ASN A 118 -9.71 32.18 -8.24
CA ASN A 118 -8.93 32.32 -9.48
C ASN A 118 -9.58 31.63 -10.69
N ALA A 119 -10.65 30.87 -10.47
CA ALA A 119 -11.42 30.27 -11.54
C ALA A 119 -12.50 31.24 -12.02
N VAL A 120 -12.77 31.27 -13.32
CA VAL A 120 -13.96 31.91 -13.88
C VAL A 120 -14.90 30.86 -14.48
N HIS A 121 -16.14 31.25 -14.79
CA HIS A 121 -17.21 30.37 -15.24
C HIS A 121 -16.77 29.26 -16.22
N GLY A 122 -16.19 29.62 -17.37
CA GLY A 122 -15.98 28.69 -18.48
C GLY A 122 -14.95 27.58 -18.24
N TYR A 123 -14.09 27.71 -17.22
CA TYR A 123 -13.01 26.76 -16.97
C TYR A 123 -12.85 26.39 -15.50
N SER A 124 -13.88 26.60 -14.68
CA SER A 124 -13.85 26.26 -13.24
C SER A 124 -13.56 24.79 -12.96
N ILE A 125 -13.97 23.92 -13.88
CA ILE A 125 -13.65 22.48 -13.81
C ILE A 125 -12.14 22.21 -13.77
N LEU A 126 -11.30 23.02 -14.41
CA LEU A 126 -9.84 22.81 -14.42
C LEU A 126 -9.20 23.04 -13.04
N TYR A 127 -9.81 23.89 -12.23
CA TYR A 127 -9.36 24.18 -10.87
C TYR A 127 -9.95 23.19 -9.87
N ALA A 128 -11.23 22.85 -10.05
CA ALA A 128 -12.01 22.15 -9.04
C ALA A 128 -12.03 20.64 -9.17
N LEU A 129 -11.78 20.09 -10.38
CA LEU A 129 -11.86 18.64 -10.61
C LEU A 129 -10.91 17.83 -9.70
N PRO A 130 -9.64 18.24 -9.45
CA PRO A 130 -8.78 17.51 -8.52
C PRO A 130 -9.38 17.38 -7.11
N ASP A 131 -9.86 18.48 -6.54
CA ASP A 131 -10.48 18.48 -5.20
C ASP A 131 -11.79 17.69 -5.16
N ALA A 132 -12.58 17.78 -6.23
CA ALA A 132 -13.82 17.03 -6.38
C ALA A 132 -13.58 15.51 -6.42
N LEU A 133 -12.53 15.06 -7.12
CA LEU A 133 -12.13 13.66 -7.18
C LEU A 133 -11.54 13.17 -5.85
N LEU A 134 -10.68 13.97 -5.21
CA LEU A 134 -10.14 13.65 -3.87
C LEU A 134 -11.26 13.49 -2.84
N PHE A 135 -12.23 14.41 -2.84
CA PHE A 135 -13.42 14.30 -2.01
C PHE A 135 -14.24 13.06 -2.35
N THR A 136 -14.45 12.74 -3.63
CA THR A 136 -15.26 11.60 -4.06
C THR A 136 -14.66 10.26 -3.66
N PHE A 137 -13.33 10.12 -3.77
CA PHE A 137 -12.58 8.90 -3.52
C PHE A 137 -11.87 8.89 -2.17
N GLU A 138 -12.25 9.77 -1.23
CA GLU A 138 -11.59 9.87 0.08
C GLU A 138 -11.58 8.53 0.83
N ASP A 139 -12.62 7.72 0.64
CA ASP A 139 -12.75 6.44 1.31
C ASP A 139 -12.10 5.28 0.52
N TYR A 140 -11.57 5.51 -0.68
CA TYR A 140 -11.02 4.45 -1.56
C TYR A 140 -9.93 3.62 -0.88
N ASN A 141 -9.02 4.28 -0.16
CA ASN A 141 -7.90 3.63 0.56
C ASN A 141 -8.15 3.47 2.07
N THR A 142 -9.39 3.63 2.52
CA THR A 142 -9.76 3.51 3.94
C THR A 142 -10.54 2.23 4.16
N VAL A 143 -10.46 1.64 5.35
CA VAL A 143 -11.29 0.50 5.77
C VAL A 143 -11.91 0.83 7.12
N ARG A 144 -13.10 0.30 7.40
CA ARG A 144 -13.69 0.43 8.73
C ARG A 144 -12.75 -0.19 9.77
N ARG A 145 -12.86 0.20 11.04
CA ARG A 145 -12.19 -0.52 12.11
C ARG A 145 -12.75 -1.95 12.22
N LYS A 146 -11.88 -2.90 12.58
CA LYS A 146 -12.30 -4.25 12.95
C LYS A 146 -13.24 -4.18 14.15
N LEU A 147 -14.36 -4.91 14.11
CA LEU A 147 -15.31 -4.90 15.21
C LEU A 147 -14.84 -5.80 16.39
N PRO A 148 -15.26 -5.51 17.64
CA PRO A 148 -15.05 -6.43 18.75
C PRO A 148 -15.66 -7.81 18.46
N GLY A 149 -14.93 -8.89 18.79
CA GLY A 149 -15.36 -10.27 18.54
C GLY A 149 -15.28 -10.75 17.08
N GLU A 150 -15.07 -9.85 16.11
CA GLU A 150 -14.88 -10.22 14.72
C GLU A 150 -13.49 -10.87 14.52
N THR A 151 -13.38 -11.88 13.65
CA THR A 151 -12.08 -12.45 13.26
C THR A 151 -11.39 -11.59 12.21
N LEU A 152 -10.05 -11.61 12.16
CA LEU A 152 -9.27 -10.93 11.11
C LEU A 152 -9.69 -11.40 9.72
N PHE A 153 -9.92 -12.71 9.55
CA PHE A 153 -10.38 -13.28 8.28
C PHE A 153 -11.77 -12.76 7.87
N SER A 154 -12.74 -12.72 8.80
CA SER A 154 -14.07 -12.19 8.53
C SER A 154 -14.00 -10.70 8.18
N TYR A 155 -13.26 -9.93 8.98
CA TYR A 155 -13.06 -8.49 8.77
C TYR A 155 -12.48 -8.20 7.39
N TYR A 156 -11.40 -8.90 7.02
CA TYR A 156 -10.78 -8.79 5.71
C TYR A 156 -11.76 -9.06 4.57
N ASN A 157 -12.49 -10.19 4.63
CA ASN A 157 -13.43 -10.54 3.56
C ASN A 157 -14.58 -9.56 3.44
N SER A 158 -15.14 -9.11 4.56
CA SER A 158 -16.22 -8.12 4.57
C SER A 158 -15.75 -6.78 4.00
N ALA A 159 -14.59 -6.28 4.44
CA ALA A 159 -14.02 -5.03 3.94
C ALA A 159 -13.66 -5.14 2.45
N LEU A 160 -13.14 -6.29 2.01
CA LEU A 160 -12.79 -6.52 0.61
C LEU A 160 -14.03 -6.53 -0.27
N LYS A 161 -15.09 -7.22 0.17
CA LYS A 161 -16.38 -7.28 -0.52
C LYS A 161 -16.96 -5.88 -0.67
N GLU A 162 -17.06 -5.12 0.41
CA GLU A 162 -17.57 -3.74 0.41
C GLU A 162 -16.82 -2.86 -0.59
N LYS A 163 -15.49 -2.93 -0.61
CA LYS A 163 -14.67 -2.13 -1.51
C LYS A 163 -14.78 -2.54 -2.97
N LYS A 164 -14.82 -3.84 -3.26
CA LYS A 164 -15.02 -4.35 -4.63
C LYS A 164 -16.42 -4.03 -5.15
N GLU A 165 -17.46 -4.17 -4.32
CA GLU A 165 -18.83 -3.84 -4.71
C GLU A 165 -18.96 -2.37 -5.07
N LYS A 166 -18.33 -1.49 -4.28
CA LYS A 166 -18.32 -0.05 -4.56
C LYS A 166 -17.44 0.27 -5.77
N PHE A 167 -16.14 0.05 -5.68
CA PHE A 167 -15.18 0.59 -6.65
C PHE A 167 -14.77 -0.36 -7.78
N GLY A 168 -15.17 -1.63 -7.73
CA GLY A 168 -14.69 -2.67 -8.64
C GLY A 168 -13.23 -3.00 -8.37
N ASN A 169 -12.33 -2.27 -9.02
CA ASN A 169 -10.89 -2.46 -8.87
C ASN A 169 -10.35 -1.62 -7.71
N ILE A 170 -9.61 -2.25 -6.82
CA ILE A 170 -8.94 -1.60 -5.68
C ILE A 170 -7.42 -1.77 -5.74
N ASN A 171 -6.70 -0.85 -5.11
CA ASN A 171 -5.28 -1.03 -4.82
C ASN A 171 -5.12 -2.03 -3.66
N PHE A 172 -4.92 -3.30 -3.98
CA PHE A 172 -4.79 -4.39 -2.99
C PHE A 172 -3.64 -4.20 -2.01
N HIS A 173 -2.50 -3.68 -2.49
CA HIS A 173 -1.29 -3.50 -1.67
C HIS A 173 -1.53 -2.50 -0.53
N ALA A 174 -2.16 -1.36 -0.84
CA ALA A 174 -2.53 -0.37 0.16
C ALA A 174 -3.63 -0.90 1.09
N PHE A 175 -4.62 -1.60 0.54
CA PHE A 175 -5.75 -2.15 1.28
C PHE A 175 -5.30 -3.14 2.38
N ILE A 176 -4.41 -4.08 2.06
CA ILE A 176 -3.95 -5.12 3.00
C ILE A 176 -3.23 -4.53 4.20
N ASN A 177 -2.39 -3.50 4.01
CA ASN A 177 -1.71 -2.83 5.12
C ASN A 177 -2.73 -2.20 6.08
N ARG A 178 -3.78 -1.58 5.55
CA ARG A 178 -4.83 -0.98 6.37
C ARG A 178 -5.60 -2.00 7.21
N ILE A 179 -5.84 -3.20 6.67
CA ILE A 179 -6.50 -4.28 7.41
C ILE A 179 -5.71 -4.65 8.68
N LEU A 180 -4.39 -4.70 8.59
CA LEU A 180 -3.54 -4.97 9.76
C LEU A 180 -3.45 -3.74 10.70
N ASP A 181 -3.32 -2.53 10.16
CA ASP A 181 -3.24 -1.29 10.96
C ASP A 181 -4.49 -1.05 11.83
N TYR A 182 -5.67 -1.38 11.30
CA TYR A 182 -6.95 -1.21 11.99
C TYR A 182 -7.41 -2.45 12.78
N SER A 183 -6.53 -3.46 12.88
CA SER A 183 -6.71 -4.61 13.76
C SER A 183 -5.85 -4.43 15.01
N ASP A 184 -6.44 -4.59 16.20
CA ASP A 184 -5.62 -4.76 17.40
C ASP A 184 -4.96 -6.13 17.34
N MET A 185 -3.67 -6.14 17.01
CA MET A 185 -2.91 -7.35 16.80
C MET A 185 -2.79 -8.20 18.07
N LYS A 186 -2.93 -7.62 19.27
CA LYS A 186 -2.76 -8.34 20.54
C LYS A 186 -3.82 -9.41 20.78
N ASP A 187 -5.01 -9.21 20.25
CA ASP A 187 -6.17 -10.09 20.46
C ASP A 187 -6.32 -11.16 19.35
N LEU A 188 -5.39 -11.20 18.39
CA LEU A 188 -5.47 -12.11 17.26
C LEU A 188 -4.79 -13.44 17.56
N SER A 189 -5.52 -14.54 17.35
CA SER A 189 -4.93 -15.88 17.40
C SER A 189 -4.09 -16.18 16.15
N VAL A 190 -3.03 -16.97 16.32
CA VAL A 190 -2.16 -17.45 15.22
C VAL A 190 -2.98 -18.16 14.13
N ALA A 191 -3.97 -18.96 14.52
CA ALA A 191 -4.86 -19.65 13.58
C ALA A 191 -5.65 -18.67 12.70
N ASP A 192 -6.10 -17.56 13.27
CA ASP A 192 -6.87 -16.56 12.54
C ASP A 192 -6.01 -15.75 11.57
N ILE A 193 -4.81 -15.33 12.00
CA ILE A 193 -3.81 -14.69 11.13
C ILE A 193 -3.45 -15.62 9.97
N ASN A 194 -3.23 -16.91 10.26
CA ASN A 194 -2.87 -17.89 9.24
C ASN A 194 -3.97 -18.11 8.19
N ARG A 195 -5.26 -18.08 8.59
CA ARG A 195 -6.39 -18.12 7.64
C ARG A 195 -6.46 -16.87 6.78
N PHE A 196 -6.21 -15.69 7.36
CA PHE A 196 -6.10 -14.45 6.59
C PHE A 196 -4.99 -14.53 5.53
N ILE A 197 -3.79 -15.01 5.90
CA ILE A 197 -2.68 -15.22 4.96
C ILE A 197 -3.08 -16.16 3.82
N ASP A 198 -3.71 -17.31 4.13
CA ASP A 198 -4.17 -18.27 3.12
C ASP A 198 -5.14 -17.59 2.12
N SER A 199 -6.03 -16.76 2.65
CA SER A 199 -7.05 -16.07 1.86
C SER A 199 -6.45 -15.04 0.91
N VAL A 200 -5.43 -14.32 1.37
CA VAL A 200 -4.65 -13.41 0.52
C VAL A 200 -3.91 -14.22 -0.54
N TYR A 201 -3.29 -15.35 -0.19
CA TYR A 201 -2.57 -16.18 -1.15
C TYR A 201 -3.44 -16.70 -2.30
N PHE A 202 -4.66 -17.17 -2.01
CA PHE A 202 -5.57 -17.69 -3.04
C PHE A 202 -6.31 -16.63 -3.84
N LEU A 203 -6.27 -15.37 -3.42
CA LEU A 203 -6.91 -14.27 -4.14
C LEU A 203 -6.22 -14.05 -5.49
N LYS A 204 -7.00 -13.98 -6.58
CA LYS A 204 -6.46 -13.82 -7.95
C LYS A 204 -5.73 -12.49 -8.12
N GLU A 205 -6.26 -11.44 -7.51
CA GLU A 205 -5.74 -10.08 -7.63
C GLU A 205 -4.56 -9.79 -6.69
N SER A 206 -4.31 -10.65 -5.69
CA SER A 206 -3.14 -10.50 -4.84
C SER A 206 -1.86 -10.87 -5.59
N MET A 207 -0.79 -10.18 -5.24
CA MET A 207 0.56 -10.43 -5.71
C MET A 207 1.46 -10.89 -4.56
N ASP A 208 2.67 -11.26 -4.92
CA ASP A 208 3.69 -11.71 -3.97
C ASP A 208 4.03 -10.60 -2.95
N ILE A 209 4.11 -9.33 -3.36
CA ILE A 209 4.36 -8.18 -2.47
C ILE A 209 3.32 -8.04 -1.34
N ASP A 210 2.08 -8.46 -1.54
CA ASP A 210 1.04 -8.42 -0.50
C ASP A 210 1.40 -9.33 0.68
N LEU A 211 1.84 -10.54 0.36
CA LEU A 211 2.28 -11.53 1.34
C LEU A 211 3.59 -11.11 2.00
N PHE A 212 4.49 -10.46 1.26
CA PHE A 212 5.70 -9.85 1.83
C PHE A 212 5.36 -8.77 2.87
N ASN A 213 4.45 -7.86 2.55
CA ASN A 213 4.02 -6.78 3.45
C ASN A 213 3.36 -7.34 4.72
N ILE A 214 2.50 -8.35 4.57
CA ILE A 214 1.91 -9.06 5.72
C ILE A 214 3.01 -9.66 6.60
N GLY A 215 3.97 -10.37 5.99
CA GLY A 215 5.11 -10.95 6.72
C GLY A 215 5.91 -9.90 7.49
N TYR A 216 6.15 -8.74 6.87
CA TYR A 216 6.88 -7.64 7.48
C TYR A 216 6.15 -7.09 8.70
N VAL A 217 4.87 -6.75 8.56
CA VAL A 217 4.06 -6.23 9.67
C VAL A 217 4.02 -7.24 10.82
N LEU A 218 3.70 -8.51 10.52
CA LEU A 218 3.63 -9.57 11.54
C LEU A 218 4.96 -9.75 12.28
N ARG A 219 6.09 -9.72 11.57
CA ARG A 219 7.43 -9.80 12.18
C ARG A 219 7.67 -8.64 13.15
N THR A 220 7.36 -7.41 12.75
CA THR A 220 7.53 -6.23 13.63
C THR A 220 6.67 -6.26 14.89
N LYS A 221 5.59 -7.04 14.86
CA LYS A 221 4.66 -7.24 15.99
C LYS A 221 4.96 -8.51 16.80
N GLY A 222 6.01 -9.25 16.48
CA GLY A 222 6.41 -10.47 17.19
C GLY A 222 5.70 -11.77 16.77
N PHE A 223 4.87 -11.74 15.73
CA PHE A 223 4.17 -12.92 15.21
C PHE A 223 5.05 -13.73 14.25
N TYR A 224 6.20 -14.20 14.74
CA TYR A 224 7.25 -14.74 13.87
C TYR A 224 6.82 -15.98 13.07
N GLN A 225 6.04 -16.91 13.64
CA GLN A 225 5.58 -18.10 12.91
C GLN A 225 4.63 -17.74 11.75
N SER A 226 3.70 -16.80 11.98
CA SER A 226 2.81 -16.32 10.91
C SER A 226 3.54 -15.47 9.89
N ALA A 227 4.55 -14.69 10.32
CA ALA A 227 5.41 -13.95 9.40
C ALA A 227 6.22 -14.88 8.48
N ILE A 228 6.80 -15.96 9.02
CA ILE A 228 7.47 -17.01 8.24
C ILE A 228 6.51 -17.60 7.21
N LYS A 229 5.29 -17.96 7.62
CA LYS A 229 4.26 -18.48 6.70
C LYS A 229 3.98 -17.51 5.56
N ALA A 230 3.80 -16.22 5.86
CA ALA A 230 3.51 -15.20 4.85
C ALA A 230 4.65 -15.06 3.83
N TYR A 231 5.91 -15.02 4.28
CA TYR A 231 7.07 -14.98 3.38
C TYR A 231 7.22 -16.26 2.54
N GLN A 232 6.98 -17.43 3.11
CA GLN A 232 6.98 -18.69 2.34
C GLN A 232 5.88 -18.69 1.27
N MET A 233 4.67 -18.23 1.62
CA MET A 233 3.58 -18.09 0.66
C MET A 233 3.88 -17.05 -0.41
N GLN A 234 4.61 -15.98 -0.10
CA GLN A 234 5.09 -15.03 -1.10
C GLN A 234 5.97 -15.72 -2.15
N ILE A 235 6.95 -16.51 -1.72
CA ILE A 235 7.84 -17.26 -2.61
C ILE A 235 7.02 -18.22 -3.50
N LEU A 236 6.07 -18.95 -2.90
CA LEU A 236 5.19 -19.86 -3.63
C LEU A 236 4.30 -19.12 -4.64
N LYS A 237 3.75 -17.95 -4.27
CA LYS A 237 2.89 -17.14 -5.15
C LYS A 237 3.67 -16.69 -6.38
N LYS A 238 4.91 -16.23 -6.19
CA LYS A 238 5.82 -15.89 -7.29
C LYS A 238 6.08 -17.11 -8.19
N GLN A 239 6.46 -18.25 -7.61
CA GLN A 239 6.75 -19.48 -8.37
C GLN A 239 5.56 -19.92 -9.22
N ASN A 240 4.35 -19.87 -8.66
CA ASN A 240 3.14 -20.32 -9.34
C ASN A 240 2.63 -19.35 -10.41
N THR A 241 2.85 -18.04 -10.24
CA THR A 241 2.33 -17.03 -11.16
C THR A 241 3.35 -16.53 -12.17
N GLY A 242 4.65 -16.73 -11.92
CA GLY A 242 5.74 -16.15 -12.69
C GLY A 242 5.85 -14.62 -12.58
N LYS A 243 5.05 -13.98 -11.70
CA LYS A 243 5.01 -12.52 -11.51
C LYS A 243 5.59 -12.15 -10.16
N THR A 244 6.33 -11.05 -10.11
CA THR A 244 6.99 -10.57 -8.88
C THR A 244 7.06 -9.05 -8.90
N LEU A 245 6.68 -8.41 -7.79
CA LEU A 245 6.97 -6.99 -7.51
C LEU A 245 8.08 -6.84 -6.46
N MET A 246 8.58 -7.95 -5.93
CA MET A 246 9.69 -7.98 -4.97
C MET A 246 10.99 -8.40 -5.63
N ASP A 247 12.10 -7.85 -5.15
CA ASP A 247 13.42 -8.43 -5.39
C ASP A 247 13.61 -9.70 -4.52
N GLU A 248 14.26 -10.72 -5.08
CA GLU A 248 14.42 -12.01 -4.40
C GLU A 248 15.27 -11.91 -3.14
N VAL A 249 16.31 -11.09 -3.18
CA VAL A 249 17.29 -10.95 -2.10
C VAL A 249 16.62 -10.43 -0.82
N SER A 250 15.78 -9.40 -0.93
CA SER A 250 15.02 -8.84 0.19
C SER A 250 14.12 -9.88 0.85
N VAL A 251 13.46 -10.73 0.07
CA VAL A 251 12.58 -11.78 0.61
C VAL A 251 13.38 -12.74 1.48
N TYR A 252 14.48 -13.27 0.95
CA TYR A 252 15.33 -14.22 1.68
C TYR A 252 15.94 -13.60 2.93
N ILE A 253 16.37 -12.34 2.88
CA ILE A 253 16.90 -11.63 4.05
C ILE A 253 15.82 -11.43 5.12
N GLN A 254 14.60 -11.04 4.75
CA GLN A 254 13.52 -10.87 5.72
C GLN A 254 13.11 -12.22 6.33
N LEU A 255 13.03 -13.27 5.52
CA LEU A 255 12.73 -14.61 5.99
C LEU A 255 13.82 -15.12 6.96
N PHE A 256 15.10 -14.96 6.61
CA PHE A 256 16.25 -15.23 7.48
C PHE A 256 16.12 -14.52 8.83
N LYS A 257 15.93 -13.20 8.82
CA LYS A 257 15.77 -12.40 10.04
C LYS A 257 14.61 -12.89 10.89
N THR A 258 13.52 -13.32 10.25
CA THR A 258 12.35 -13.84 10.96
C THR A 258 12.62 -15.18 11.63
N TYR A 259 13.36 -16.09 10.98
CA TYR A 259 13.76 -17.36 11.58
C TYR A 259 14.71 -17.17 12.76
N ASP A 260 15.72 -16.29 12.65
CA ASP A 260 16.64 -15.99 13.76
C ASP A 260 15.88 -15.40 14.95
N LEU A 261 14.98 -14.43 14.71
CA LEU A 261 14.10 -13.86 15.75
C LEU A 261 13.13 -14.90 16.35
N ALA A 262 12.74 -15.92 15.58
CA ALA A 262 11.93 -17.03 16.06
C ALA A 262 12.72 -18.07 16.87
N GLY A 263 14.03 -17.88 17.09
CA GLY A 263 14.89 -18.84 17.78
C GLY A 263 15.16 -20.10 16.96
N LYS A 264 15.15 -20.00 15.63
CA LYS A 264 15.38 -21.12 14.69
C LYS A 264 16.65 -20.88 13.86
N PRO A 265 17.85 -20.93 14.47
CA PRO A 265 19.08 -20.51 13.83
C PRO A 265 19.50 -21.39 12.64
N ASP A 266 19.23 -22.69 12.68
CA ASP A 266 19.55 -23.61 11.58
C ASP A 266 18.70 -23.31 10.34
N GLU A 267 17.41 -23.04 10.54
CA GLU A 267 16.50 -22.62 9.47
C GLU A 267 16.88 -21.24 8.92
N ALA A 268 17.30 -20.32 9.79
CA ALA A 268 17.78 -19.01 9.37
C ALA A 268 18.98 -19.15 8.41
N LEU A 269 19.98 -19.94 8.77
CA LEU A 269 21.13 -20.20 7.91
C LEU A 269 20.73 -20.93 6.62
N ARG A 270 19.87 -21.95 6.71
CA ARG A 270 19.38 -22.69 5.54
C ARG A 270 18.71 -21.77 4.52
N VAL A 271 17.90 -20.81 4.98
CA VAL A 271 17.23 -19.84 4.10
C VAL A 271 18.21 -18.89 3.42
N LEU A 272 19.26 -18.45 4.10
CA LEU A 272 20.29 -17.63 3.45
C LEU A 272 21.03 -18.39 2.35
N LEU A 273 21.42 -19.65 2.63
CA LEU A 273 22.08 -20.52 1.67
C LEU A 273 21.16 -20.82 0.48
N ASP A 274 19.90 -21.17 0.74
CA ASP A 274 18.88 -21.39 -0.30
C ASP A 274 18.66 -20.14 -1.16
N GLY A 275 18.63 -18.96 -0.53
CA GLY A 275 18.55 -17.68 -1.22
C GLY A 275 19.73 -17.47 -2.14
N TYR A 276 20.96 -17.67 -1.65
CA TYR A 276 22.17 -17.49 -2.45
C TYR A 276 22.25 -18.42 -3.66
N GLU A 277 21.82 -19.68 -3.51
CA GLU A 277 21.78 -20.65 -4.63
C GLU A 277 20.68 -20.34 -5.66
N LYS A 278 19.51 -19.87 -5.20
CA LYS A 278 18.34 -19.65 -6.07
C LYS A 278 18.32 -18.30 -6.74
N THR A 279 18.92 -17.28 -6.13
CA THR A 279 19.05 -15.97 -6.77
C THR A 279 20.06 -16.07 -7.90
N LYS A 280 19.65 -15.74 -9.13
CA LYS A 280 20.52 -15.77 -10.32
C LYS A 280 21.78 -14.89 -10.22
N LEU A 281 21.82 -14.02 -9.22
CA LEU A 281 22.88 -13.07 -8.94
C LEU A 281 23.62 -13.59 -7.71
N LYS A 282 24.94 -13.85 -7.83
CA LYS A 282 25.82 -14.04 -6.67
C LYS A 282 25.89 -12.72 -5.92
N ASP A 283 24.90 -12.48 -5.06
CA ASP A 283 24.65 -11.19 -4.44
C ASP A 283 25.53 -11.00 -3.20
N GLU A 284 26.35 -9.94 -3.21
CA GLU A 284 27.23 -9.60 -2.10
C GLU A 284 26.49 -9.43 -0.76
N THR A 285 25.21 -9.04 -0.78
CA THR A 285 24.38 -8.89 0.42
C THR A 285 24.16 -10.24 1.09
N LEU A 286 23.83 -11.28 0.32
CA LEU A 286 23.61 -12.61 0.87
C LEU A 286 24.92 -13.21 1.40
N LEU A 287 26.03 -13.06 0.66
CA LEU A 287 27.36 -13.46 1.13
C LEU A 287 27.72 -12.79 2.46
N TYR A 288 27.46 -11.49 2.59
CA TYR A 288 27.66 -10.76 3.83
C TYR A 288 26.88 -11.39 4.98
N TYR A 289 25.56 -11.59 4.83
CA TYR A 289 24.74 -12.18 5.89
C TYR A 289 25.18 -13.61 6.22
N ILE A 290 25.51 -14.43 5.23
CA ILE A 290 25.99 -15.80 5.43
C ILE A 290 27.30 -15.79 6.23
N GLY A 291 28.33 -15.13 5.72
CA GLY A 291 29.66 -15.11 6.34
C GLY A 291 29.63 -14.49 7.74
N TYR A 292 28.85 -13.41 7.91
CA TYR A 292 28.62 -12.80 9.21
C TYR A 292 28.00 -13.79 10.19
N TYR A 293 26.94 -14.50 9.78
CA TYR A 293 26.20 -15.42 10.65
C TYR A 293 27.04 -16.64 11.06
N TYR A 294 27.86 -17.17 10.14
CA TYR A 294 28.81 -18.25 10.44
C TYR A 294 29.81 -17.87 11.55
N ILE A 295 30.33 -16.64 11.51
CA ILE A 295 31.25 -16.12 12.52
C ILE A 295 30.51 -15.82 13.82
N ASP A 296 29.38 -15.11 13.75
CA ASP A 296 28.65 -14.60 14.91
C ASP A 296 28.08 -15.71 15.80
N LYS A 297 27.53 -16.75 15.18
CA LYS A 297 26.95 -17.90 15.88
C LYS A 297 27.97 -19.00 16.16
N HIS A 298 29.26 -18.76 15.90
CA HIS A 298 30.36 -19.73 16.06
C HIS A 298 30.10 -21.09 15.37
N ILE A 299 29.43 -21.08 14.20
CA ILE A 299 29.07 -22.30 13.47
C ILE A 299 30.31 -22.91 12.81
N ASP A 300 30.97 -22.12 11.97
CA ASP A 300 32.27 -22.44 11.37
C ASP A 300 32.94 -21.11 11.00
N ILE A 301 33.80 -20.65 11.91
CA ILE A 301 34.43 -19.34 11.80
C ILE A 301 35.34 -19.26 10.58
N LYS A 302 36.03 -20.36 10.22
CA LYS A 302 36.93 -20.39 9.05
C LYS A 302 36.13 -20.22 7.78
N LYS A 303 35.05 -21.01 7.63
CA LYS A 303 34.15 -20.90 6.48
C LYS A 303 33.52 -19.51 6.39
N GLY A 304 33.12 -18.92 7.51
CA GLY A 304 32.59 -17.56 7.54
C GLY A 304 33.59 -16.51 7.05
N ILE A 305 34.87 -16.63 7.44
CA ILE A 305 35.95 -15.78 6.93
C ILE A 305 36.14 -15.98 5.42
N GLU A 306 36.21 -17.23 4.95
CA GLU A 306 36.39 -17.56 3.52
C GLU A 306 35.28 -16.95 2.65
N ILE A 307 34.03 -17.04 3.11
CA ILE A 307 32.87 -16.44 2.44
C ILE A 307 32.99 -14.92 2.35
N LEU A 308 33.39 -14.24 3.43
CA LEU A 308 33.55 -12.78 3.40
C LEU A 308 34.76 -12.36 2.55
N LEU A 309 35.81 -13.17 2.47
CA LEU A 309 36.98 -12.90 1.62
C LEU A 309 36.69 -13.09 0.13
N SER A 310 35.75 -13.97 -0.24
CA SER A 310 35.35 -14.13 -1.64
C SER A 310 34.76 -12.82 -2.20
N MET A 311 34.18 -11.98 -1.34
CA MET A 311 33.67 -10.65 -1.71
C MET A 311 34.77 -9.67 -2.15
N GLU A 312 36.05 -9.90 -1.81
CA GLU A 312 37.17 -9.09 -2.32
C GLU A 312 37.70 -9.58 -3.67
N ASN A 313 37.66 -10.90 -3.88
CA ASN A 313 38.51 -11.57 -4.88
C ASN A 313 37.73 -12.10 -6.08
N GLU A 314 36.42 -12.27 -5.97
CA GLU A 314 35.57 -12.77 -7.03
C GLU A 314 34.68 -11.66 -7.61
N LYS A 315 34.34 -11.80 -8.90
CA LYS A 315 33.37 -10.91 -9.55
C LYS A 315 31.95 -11.31 -9.10
N HIS A 316 31.47 -10.64 -8.07
CA HIS A 316 30.08 -10.74 -7.62
C HIS A 316 29.25 -9.60 -8.18
N THR A 317 27.94 -9.83 -8.24
CA THR A 317 26.98 -8.78 -8.62
C THR A 317 26.56 -8.03 -7.36
N VAL A 318 26.74 -6.72 -7.38
CA VAL A 318 26.35 -5.86 -6.26
C VAL A 318 24.86 -5.55 -6.40
N SER A 319 24.06 -5.90 -5.39
CA SER A 319 22.67 -5.46 -5.31
C SER A 319 22.61 -3.94 -5.38
N VAL A 320 21.62 -3.38 -6.07
CA VAL A 320 21.32 -1.93 -6.00
C VAL A 320 21.04 -1.49 -4.55
N HIS A 321 20.73 -2.44 -3.65
CA HIS A 321 20.43 -2.23 -2.24
C HIS A 321 21.57 -2.69 -1.30
N PHE A 322 22.76 -3.02 -1.81
CA PHE A 322 23.92 -3.32 -0.96
C PHE A 322 24.46 -2.03 -0.36
N ILE A 323 24.15 -1.80 0.92
CA ILE A 323 24.48 -0.56 1.65
C ILE A 323 25.62 -0.79 2.64
N LYS A 324 26.20 -2.00 2.73
CA LYS A 324 27.16 -2.31 3.80
C LYS A 324 28.57 -1.77 3.47
N PRO A 325 29.11 -0.84 4.29
CA PRO A 325 30.45 -0.32 4.08
C PRO A 325 31.51 -1.43 4.16
N ARG A 326 32.53 -1.37 3.32
CA ARG A 326 33.61 -2.38 3.25
C ARG A 326 34.39 -2.50 4.57
N ASP A 327 34.48 -1.43 5.36
CA ASP A 327 35.06 -1.49 6.71
C ASP A 327 34.29 -2.40 7.66
N GLU A 328 32.94 -2.45 7.60
CA GLU A 328 32.14 -3.38 8.41
C GLU A 328 32.47 -4.85 8.07
N VAL A 329 32.67 -5.16 6.79
CA VAL A 329 33.08 -6.50 6.32
C VAL A 329 34.44 -6.86 6.91
N TYR A 330 35.42 -5.97 6.82
CA TYR A 330 36.77 -6.19 7.36
C TYR A 330 36.80 -6.35 8.87
N VAL A 331 35.99 -5.58 9.60
CA VAL A 331 35.86 -5.77 11.05
C VAL A 331 35.34 -7.16 11.38
N LYS A 332 34.36 -7.68 10.63
CA LYS A 332 33.85 -9.03 10.89
C LYS A 332 34.88 -10.11 10.55
N ILE A 333 35.62 -9.98 9.45
CA ILE A 333 36.75 -10.86 9.11
C ILE A 333 37.80 -10.84 10.24
N ALA A 334 38.17 -9.65 10.70
CA ALA A 334 39.13 -9.48 11.79
C ALA A 334 38.66 -10.14 13.08
N THR A 335 37.37 -10.02 13.40
CA THR A 335 36.73 -10.69 14.55
C THR A 335 36.86 -12.20 14.42
N GLY A 336 36.57 -12.78 13.25
CA GLY A 336 36.74 -14.21 13.02
C GLY A 336 38.18 -14.68 13.23
N TYR A 337 39.18 -13.96 12.69
CA TYR A 337 40.58 -14.30 12.92
C TYR A 337 41.00 -14.16 14.39
N TRP A 338 40.43 -13.18 15.11
CA TRP A 338 40.67 -13.01 16.53
C TRP A 338 40.15 -14.20 17.34
N GLU A 339 38.92 -14.66 17.07
CA GLU A 339 38.32 -15.85 17.69
C GLU A 339 39.15 -17.13 17.41
N LEU A 340 39.72 -17.24 16.21
CA LEU A 340 40.65 -18.32 15.83
C LEU A 340 42.06 -18.15 16.42
N LYS A 341 42.29 -17.15 17.29
CA LYS A 341 43.58 -16.82 17.90
C LYS A 341 44.67 -16.43 16.89
N ASN A 342 44.30 -16.06 15.67
CA ASN A 342 45.21 -15.62 14.61
C ASN A 342 45.41 -14.09 14.67
N LYS A 343 46.18 -13.64 15.68
CA LYS A 343 46.43 -12.22 15.95
C LYS A 343 46.99 -11.46 14.74
N LYS A 344 47.84 -12.11 13.93
CA LYS A 344 48.46 -11.53 12.74
C LYS A 344 47.42 -11.09 11.72
N HIS A 345 46.50 -11.98 11.36
CA HIS A 345 45.45 -11.67 10.38
C HIS A 345 44.36 -10.77 10.99
N ALA A 346 44.02 -10.95 12.27
CA ALA A 346 43.10 -10.05 12.96
C ALA A 346 43.59 -8.59 12.88
N LYS A 347 44.89 -8.34 13.16
CA LYS A 347 45.50 -7.00 13.05
C LYS A 347 45.48 -6.44 11.63
N LEU A 348 45.74 -7.30 10.62
CA LEU A 348 45.72 -6.90 9.21
C LEU A 348 44.34 -6.35 8.81
N TYR A 349 43.27 -7.09 9.10
CA TYR A 349 41.92 -6.69 8.70
C TYR A 349 41.35 -5.55 9.56
N VAL A 350 41.77 -5.42 10.83
CA VAL A 350 41.50 -4.21 11.62
C VAL A 350 42.10 -2.96 10.95
N ASN A 351 43.35 -3.04 10.49
CA ASN A 351 43.98 -1.89 9.82
C ASN A 351 43.28 -1.56 8.50
N LYS A 352 42.97 -2.57 7.66
CA LYS A 352 42.18 -2.37 6.43
C LYS A 352 40.85 -1.65 6.72
N ALA A 353 40.14 -2.03 7.78
CA ALA A 353 38.90 -1.38 8.18
C ALA A 353 39.11 0.10 8.56
N LEU A 354 40.15 0.39 9.34
CA LEU A 354 40.47 1.75 9.78
C LEU A 354 41.04 2.64 8.67
N ASP A 355 41.69 2.06 7.66
CA ASP A 355 42.14 2.80 6.48
C ASP A 355 40.95 3.32 5.66
N ILE A 356 39.86 2.54 5.60
CA ILE A 356 38.60 2.96 4.97
C ILE A 356 37.82 3.93 5.87
N ASN A 357 37.69 3.59 7.17
CA ASN A 357 36.94 4.38 8.13
C ASN A 357 37.72 4.50 9.45
N PRO A 358 38.52 5.56 9.62
CA PRO A 358 39.32 5.78 10.83
C PRO A 358 38.51 5.91 12.12
N LYS A 359 37.19 6.16 12.01
CA LYS A 359 36.27 6.32 13.13
C LYS A 359 35.45 5.06 13.44
N ASN A 360 35.72 3.93 12.79
CA ASN A 360 35.00 2.68 13.06
C ASN A 360 35.27 2.20 14.50
N GLU A 361 34.30 2.39 15.39
CA GLU A 361 34.45 2.08 16.82
C GLU A 361 34.73 0.61 17.10
N THR A 362 34.10 -0.30 16.35
CA THR A 362 34.28 -1.74 16.51
C THR A 362 35.70 -2.15 16.12
N ALA A 363 36.24 -1.58 15.04
CA ALA A 363 37.63 -1.79 14.64
C ALA A 363 38.61 -1.26 15.69
N LEU A 364 38.36 -0.05 16.23
CA LEU A 364 39.20 0.55 17.28
C LEU A 364 39.20 -0.28 18.57
N LYS A 365 38.02 -0.76 19.00
CA LYS A 365 37.88 -1.66 20.16
C LYS A 365 38.65 -2.96 19.94
N LEU A 366 38.49 -3.59 18.78
CA LEU A 366 39.20 -4.83 18.45
C LEU A 366 40.72 -4.62 18.38
N LYS A 367 41.18 -3.48 17.83
CA LYS A 367 42.61 -3.10 17.80
C LYS A 367 43.21 -3.02 19.20
N ALA A 368 42.47 -2.47 20.17
CA ALA A 368 42.92 -2.37 21.55
C ALA A 368 43.07 -3.75 22.20
N SER A 369 42.17 -4.69 21.90
CA SER A 369 42.18 -6.06 22.41
C SER A 369 43.27 -6.95 21.81
N ILE A 370 43.76 -6.64 20.60
CA ILE A 370 44.80 -7.44 19.91
C ILE A 370 46.22 -7.19 20.47
N LYS A 371 46.42 -6.13 21.27
CA LYS A 371 47.68 -5.88 22.00
C LYS A 371 48.10 -7.10 22.81
#